data_AF-F9ZEG7-F1
#
_entry.id   AF-F9ZEG7-F1
#
_cell.length_a   1.000
_cell.length_b   1.000
_cell.length_c   1.000
_cell.angle_alpha   90.00
_cell.angle_beta   90.00
_cell.angle_gamma   90.00
#
_symmetry.space_group_name_H-M   'P 1'
#
loop_
_entity.id
_entity.type
_entity.pdbx_description
1 polymer ?
#
loop_
_entity_poly.entity_id
_entity_poly.type
_entity_poly.pdbx_seq_one_letter_code
_entity_poly.pdbx_strand_id
1 'polypeptide(L)'
;MFHGGIMETKELAKQLGISHQMANRYKRRGMPTDSLEAAIAWYKSSINPFRSKSGRIDGNTGLKLGTVKKKEVSSDTLITNSITETLTNIVPQLWFGQIGWLGGALRDHGVKITAEQLVKVQAILFYTYMSEVEEFLKTDAEIKFNLPDSLMARPGDQTYSSMMKQLTRILNKEPVQLYES
;
A
#
# COMPACT_ATOMS: atom_id res chain seq x y z
N MET A 1 -10.49 8.99 -47.67
CA MET A 1 -9.80 10.01 -46.87
C MET A 1 -10.73 10.40 -45.72
N PHE A 2 -10.58 9.77 -44.56
CA PHE A 2 -11.48 10.01 -43.42
C PHE A 2 -11.12 11.34 -42.77
N HIS A 3 -12.07 12.28 -42.82
CA HIS A 3 -12.01 13.53 -42.09
C HIS A 3 -12.25 13.24 -40.61
N GLY A 4 -11.20 12.90 -39.87
CA GLY A 4 -11.24 12.81 -38.41
C GLY A 4 -11.28 14.23 -37.84
N GLY A 5 -12.49 14.76 -37.67
CA GLY A 5 -12.70 16.07 -37.05
C GLY A 5 -12.13 16.08 -35.64
N ILE A 6 -11.27 17.05 -35.33
CA ILE A 6 -10.73 17.25 -33.98
C ILE A 6 -11.91 17.48 -33.04
N MET A 7 -12.15 16.53 -32.14
CA MET A 7 -13.22 16.65 -31.16
C MET A 7 -12.88 17.79 -30.19
N GLU A 8 -13.87 18.64 -29.90
CA GLU A 8 -13.66 19.73 -28.95
C GLU A 8 -13.33 19.17 -27.56
N THR A 9 -12.29 19.72 -26.93
CA THR A 9 -11.77 19.25 -25.63
C THR A 9 -12.84 19.25 -24.53
N LYS A 10 -13.86 20.10 -24.65
CA LYS A 10 -14.98 20.21 -23.72
C LYS A 10 -15.92 19.01 -23.79
N GLU A 11 -16.19 18.52 -24.99
CA GLU A 11 -17.05 17.36 -25.21
C GLU A 11 -16.33 16.06 -24.80
N LEU A 12 -15.05 15.97 -25.16
CA LEU A 12 -14.19 14.87 -24.76
C LEU A 12 -14.02 14.76 -23.23
N ALA A 13 -13.92 15.90 -22.53
CA ALA A 13 -13.89 15.93 -21.06
C ALA A 13 -15.16 15.37 -20.43
N LYS A 14 -16.33 15.72 -20.98
CA LYS A 14 -17.63 15.23 -20.51
C LYS A 14 -17.75 13.72 -20.69
N GLN A 15 -17.33 13.20 -21.85
CA GLN A 15 -17.40 11.77 -22.16
C GLN A 15 -16.40 10.94 -21.34
N LEU A 16 -15.21 11.49 -21.05
CA LEU A 16 -14.20 10.84 -20.20
C LEU A 16 -14.48 10.97 -18.69
N GLY A 17 -15.47 11.77 -18.28
CA GLY A 17 -15.79 12.00 -16.87
C GLY A 17 -14.70 12.77 -16.11
N ILE A 18 -13.92 13.62 -16.80
CA ILE A 18 -12.81 14.40 -16.23
C ILE A 18 -13.06 15.91 -16.39
N SER A 19 -12.35 16.73 -15.62
CA SER A 19 -12.46 18.18 -15.75
C SER A 19 -11.90 18.67 -17.09
N HIS A 20 -12.46 19.76 -17.63
CA HIS A 20 -11.98 20.39 -18.86
C HIS A 20 -10.48 20.79 -18.80
N GLN A 21 -10.00 21.18 -17.62
CA GLN A 21 -8.58 21.48 -17.39
C GLN A 21 -7.70 20.22 -17.48
N MET A 22 -8.20 19.06 -17.02
CA MET A 22 -7.50 17.78 -17.17
C MET A 22 -7.44 17.32 -18.61
N ALA A 23 -8.54 17.45 -19.36
CA ALA A 23 -8.54 17.12 -20.79
C ALA A 23 -7.51 17.97 -21.57
N ASN A 24 -7.40 19.27 -21.28
CA ASN A 24 -6.36 20.13 -21.87
C ASN A 24 -4.93 19.70 -21.48
N ARG A 25 -4.72 19.27 -20.24
CA ARG A 25 -3.42 18.74 -19.79
C ARG A 25 -3.07 17.44 -20.51
N TYR A 26 -4.03 16.53 -20.70
CA TYR A 26 -3.83 15.28 -21.42
C TYR A 26 -3.58 15.50 -22.91
N LYS A 27 -4.28 16.44 -23.53
CA LYS A 27 -3.99 16.87 -24.91
C LYS A 27 -2.53 17.32 -25.08
N ARG A 28 -2.02 18.14 -24.16
CA ARG A 28 -0.59 18.56 -24.15
C ARG A 28 0.39 17.40 -23.93
N ARG A 29 -0.06 16.28 -23.38
CA ARG A 29 0.73 15.05 -23.16
C ARG A 29 0.62 14.05 -24.30
N GLY A 30 -0.08 14.38 -25.38
CA GLY A 30 -0.23 13.52 -26.55
C GLY A 30 -1.45 12.60 -26.51
N MET A 31 -2.48 12.94 -25.71
CA MET A 31 -3.76 12.22 -25.78
C MET A 31 -4.43 12.46 -27.16
N PRO A 32 -4.80 11.39 -27.89
CA PRO A 32 -5.52 11.50 -29.14
C PRO A 32 -6.89 12.16 -28.93
N THR A 33 -7.26 13.09 -29.81
CA THR A 33 -8.54 13.85 -29.77
C THR A 33 -9.39 13.66 -31.03
N ASP A 34 -8.97 12.74 -31.89
CA ASP A 34 -9.60 12.35 -33.14
C ASP A 34 -10.71 11.31 -32.95
N SER A 35 -10.58 10.44 -31.95
CA SER A 35 -11.59 9.45 -31.58
C SER A 35 -11.74 9.31 -30.06
N LEU A 36 -12.98 9.17 -29.60
CA LEU A 36 -13.28 8.90 -28.19
C LEU A 36 -12.65 7.57 -27.73
N GLU A 37 -12.67 6.54 -28.57
CA GLU A 37 -12.12 5.22 -28.22
C GLU A 37 -10.60 5.30 -28.01
N ALA A 38 -9.90 6.02 -28.89
CA ALA A 38 -8.46 6.25 -28.78
C ALA A 38 -8.12 7.06 -27.51
N ALA A 39 -8.94 8.08 -27.19
CA ALA A 39 -8.78 8.87 -25.98
C ALA A 39 -9.00 8.05 -24.70
N ILE A 40 -9.98 7.14 -24.68
CA ILE A 40 -10.23 6.22 -23.56
C ILE A 40 -9.06 5.25 -23.39
N ALA A 41 -8.57 4.65 -24.47
CA ALA A 41 -7.44 3.72 -24.43
C ALA A 41 -6.17 4.41 -23.88
N TRP A 42 -5.89 5.62 -24.36
CA TRP A 42 -4.77 6.44 -23.87
C TRP A 42 -4.95 6.86 -22.41
N TYR A 43 -6.17 7.24 -22.00
CA TYR A 43 -6.47 7.58 -20.61
C TYR A 43 -6.23 6.39 -19.68
N LYS A 44 -6.70 5.19 -20.05
CA LYS A 44 -6.48 3.97 -19.25
C LYS A 44 -5.00 3.58 -19.14
N SER A 45 -4.22 3.72 -20.21
CA SER A 45 -2.78 3.39 -20.19
C SER A 45 -1.91 4.44 -19.49
N SER A 46 -2.32 5.71 -19.52
CA SER A 46 -1.59 6.83 -18.92
C SER A 46 -1.87 7.05 -17.44
N ILE A 47 -2.96 6.47 -16.91
CA ILE A 47 -3.24 6.46 -15.47
C ILE A 47 -2.30 5.46 -14.80
N ASN A 48 -1.35 5.97 -14.04
CA ASN A 48 -0.59 5.14 -13.11
C ASN A 48 -1.52 4.69 -11.96
N PRO A 49 -1.76 3.37 -11.79
CA PRO A 49 -2.68 2.86 -10.77
C PRO A 49 -2.27 3.26 -9.35
N PHE A 50 -0.97 3.44 -9.08
CA PHE A 50 -0.40 3.84 -7.79
C PHE A 50 -0.54 5.35 -7.47
N ARG A 51 -1.00 6.17 -8.44
CA ARG A 51 -1.28 7.61 -8.24
C ARG A 51 -2.75 7.97 -8.42
N SER A 52 -3.58 6.99 -8.79
CA SER A 52 -5.01 7.15 -8.93
C SER A 52 -5.66 7.40 -7.56
N LYS A 53 -6.78 8.14 -7.50
CA LYS A 53 -7.46 8.46 -6.23
C LYS A 53 -7.92 7.21 -5.45
N SER A 54 -8.13 6.06 -6.11
CA SER A 54 -8.45 4.81 -5.43
C SER A 54 -7.23 4.06 -4.90
N GLY A 55 -6.01 4.44 -5.32
CA GLY A 55 -4.74 3.89 -4.84
C GLY A 55 -3.89 4.86 -4.02
N ARG A 56 -4.37 6.08 -3.74
CA ARG A 56 -3.70 6.99 -2.81
C ARG A 56 -3.94 6.52 -1.39
N ILE A 57 -2.86 6.30 -0.64
CA ILE A 57 -2.89 6.11 0.82
C ILE A 57 -3.36 7.40 1.53
N ASP A 58 -3.25 8.57 0.89
CA ASP A 58 -3.99 9.76 1.31
C ASP A 58 -5.37 9.84 0.63
N GLY A 59 -6.42 9.71 1.42
CA GLY A 59 -7.71 10.30 1.10
C GLY A 59 -7.62 11.77 1.48
N ASN A 60 -7.27 12.67 0.56
CA ASN A 60 -7.39 14.09 0.85
C ASN A 60 -8.87 14.48 0.96
N THR A 61 -9.44 14.35 2.16
CA THR A 61 -10.66 15.05 2.58
C THR A 61 -10.28 16.52 2.72
N GLY A 62 -10.69 17.34 1.75
CA GLY A 62 -10.41 18.77 1.73
C GLY A 62 -10.81 19.43 3.05
N LEU A 63 -9.82 19.73 3.88
CA LEU A 63 -9.98 20.54 5.07
C LEU A 63 -10.28 21.98 4.63
N LYS A 64 -11.44 22.50 5.07
CA LYS A 64 -11.72 23.93 5.04
C LYS A 64 -10.62 24.61 5.85
N LEU A 65 -9.89 25.55 5.24
CA LEU A 65 -8.90 26.37 5.93
C LEU A 65 -9.58 27.17 7.04
N GLY A 66 -9.58 26.61 8.26
CA GLY A 66 -9.66 27.40 9.47
C GLY A 66 -8.31 28.06 9.72
N THR A 67 -8.33 29.36 10.00
CA THR A 67 -7.15 30.17 10.33
C THR A 67 -6.51 29.64 11.62
N VAL A 68 -5.62 28.66 11.51
CA VAL A 68 -4.82 28.17 12.64
C VAL A 68 -3.66 29.14 12.84
N LYS A 69 -3.58 29.73 14.03
CA LYS A 69 -2.42 30.52 14.49
C LYS A 69 -1.17 29.66 14.31
N LYS A 70 -0.24 30.13 13.46
CA LYS A 70 1.05 29.51 13.18
C LYS A 70 1.85 29.44 14.50
N LYS A 71 1.80 28.30 15.17
CA LYS A 71 2.83 27.92 16.13
C LYS A 71 3.98 27.42 15.28
N GLU A 72 5.13 28.09 15.30
CA GLU A 72 6.34 27.62 14.63
C GLU A 72 6.76 26.29 15.28
N VAL A 73 6.24 25.19 14.74
CA VAL A 73 6.76 23.86 14.99
C VAL A 73 7.92 23.71 14.01
N SER A 74 9.13 23.50 14.52
CA SER A 74 10.31 23.23 13.71
C SER A 74 10.01 22.09 12.73
N SER A 75 10.40 22.26 11.46
CA SER A 75 10.28 21.22 10.43
C SER A 75 10.88 19.89 10.87
N ASP A 76 11.94 19.94 11.67
CA ASP A 76 12.64 18.75 12.16
C ASP A 76 11.77 17.96 13.14
N THR A 77 10.99 18.64 13.99
CA THR A 77 10.05 18.00 14.91
C THR A 77 8.87 17.34 14.18
N LEU A 78 8.44 17.91 13.05
CA LEU A 78 7.41 17.30 12.21
C LEU A 78 7.93 16.04 11.50
N ILE A 79 9.18 16.07 11.04
CA ILE A 79 9.83 14.93 10.40
C ILE A 79 10.03 13.79 11.40
N THR A 80 10.53 14.06 12.60
CA THR A 80 10.74 13.03 13.62
C THR A 80 9.42 12.36 14.01
N ASN A 81 8.35 13.12 14.23
CA ASN A 81 7.03 12.55 14.55
C ASN A 81 6.50 11.65 13.43
N SER A 82 6.66 12.07 12.18
CA SER A 82 6.24 11.27 11.02
C SER A 82 7.05 9.98 10.87
N ILE A 83 8.36 10.03 11.11
CA ILE A 83 9.24 8.85 11.10
C ILE A 83 8.83 7.90 12.23
N THR A 84 8.65 8.41 13.44
CA THR A 84 8.22 7.61 14.60
C THR A 84 6.88 6.92 14.31
N GLU A 85 5.87 7.66 13.85
CA GLU A 85 4.56 7.09 13.50
C GLU A 85 4.67 6.00 12.42
N THR A 86 5.52 6.21 11.42
CA THR A 86 5.75 5.23 10.36
C THR A 86 6.35 3.95 10.90
N LEU A 87 7.39 4.06 11.74
CA LEU A 87 8.11 2.91 12.28
C LEU A 87 7.31 2.16 13.36
N THR A 88 6.47 2.84 14.14
CA THR A 88 5.75 2.19 15.25
C THR A 88 4.36 1.68 14.89
N ASN A 89 3.75 2.21 13.81
CA ASN A 89 2.38 1.85 13.42
C ASN A 89 2.29 1.26 12.01
N ILE A 90 2.90 1.92 11.02
CA ILE A 90 2.69 1.57 9.61
C ILE A 90 3.49 0.32 9.24
N VAL A 91 4.79 0.32 9.52
CA VAL A 91 5.68 -0.79 9.16
C VAL A 91 5.28 -2.12 9.85
N PRO A 92 4.99 -2.15 11.17
CA PRO A 92 4.49 -3.35 11.84
C PRO A 92 3.30 -3.99 11.12
N GLN A 93 2.28 -3.19 10.80
CA GLN A 93 1.06 -3.69 10.18
C GLN A 93 1.29 -4.21 8.76
N LEU A 94 2.14 -3.55 7.97
CA LEU A 94 2.43 -3.94 6.60
C LEU A 94 3.29 -5.20 6.52
N TRP A 95 4.39 -5.25 7.28
CA TRP A 95 5.39 -6.31 7.15
C TRP A 95 5.07 -7.54 8.00
N PHE A 96 4.50 -7.33 9.18
CA PHE A 96 4.26 -8.40 10.16
C PHE A 96 2.79 -8.83 10.23
N GLY A 97 1.87 -8.05 9.65
CA GLY A 97 0.47 -8.45 9.47
C GLY A 97 0.25 -9.52 8.39
N GLN A 98 1.18 -9.72 7.46
CA GLN A 98 1.00 -10.59 6.29
C GLN A 98 1.81 -11.91 6.35
N ILE A 99 1.87 -12.59 7.50
CA ILE A 99 2.72 -13.78 7.77
C ILE A 99 2.78 -14.84 6.64
N GLY A 100 1.72 -15.00 5.83
CA GLY A 100 1.71 -15.90 4.67
C GLY A 100 2.80 -15.65 3.62
N TRP A 101 3.28 -14.43 3.43
CA TRP A 101 4.34 -14.13 2.45
C TRP A 101 5.67 -14.79 2.84
N LEU A 102 6.02 -14.72 4.14
CA LEU A 102 7.24 -15.32 4.67
C LEU A 102 7.21 -16.84 4.55
N GLY A 103 6.04 -17.44 4.79
CA GLY A 103 5.84 -18.89 4.61
C GLY A 103 6.05 -19.32 3.16
N GLY A 104 5.55 -18.55 2.20
CA GLY A 104 5.79 -18.78 0.77
C GLY A 104 7.28 -18.70 0.42
N ALA A 105 7.95 -17.62 0.82
CA ALA A 105 9.37 -17.41 0.53
C ALA A 105 10.26 -18.52 1.10
N LEU A 106 10.04 -18.91 2.36
CA LEU A 106 10.80 -20.00 3.00
C LEU A 106 10.63 -21.33 2.25
N ARG A 107 9.39 -21.64 1.84
CA ARG A 107 9.10 -22.85 1.06
C ARG A 107 9.79 -22.82 -0.31
N ASP A 108 9.80 -21.68 -0.98
CA ASP A 108 10.42 -21.53 -2.30
C ASP A 108 11.96 -21.74 -2.23
N HIS A 109 12.55 -21.55 -1.05
CA HIS A 109 13.94 -21.91 -0.73
C HIS A 109 14.12 -23.33 -0.14
N GLY A 110 13.09 -24.18 -0.19
CA GLY A 110 13.14 -25.56 0.27
C GLY A 110 13.06 -25.75 1.80
N VAL A 111 12.75 -24.69 2.55
CA VAL A 111 12.62 -24.77 4.01
C VAL A 111 11.25 -25.30 4.38
N LYS A 112 11.20 -26.44 5.07
CA LYS A 112 9.97 -26.99 5.63
C LYS A 112 9.68 -26.34 6.98
N ILE A 113 8.56 -25.65 7.08
CA ILE A 113 8.13 -24.96 8.31
C ILE A 113 6.64 -25.19 8.55
N THR A 114 6.25 -25.36 9.82
CA THR A 114 4.83 -25.43 10.21
C THR A 114 4.23 -24.03 10.41
N ALA A 115 2.90 -23.92 10.40
CA ALA A 115 2.22 -22.65 10.69
C ALA A 115 2.62 -22.08 12.07
N GLU A 116 2.81 -22.94 13.08
CA GLU A 116 3.21 -22.49 14.42
C GLU A 116 4.65 -21.97 14.45
N GLN A 117 5.55 -22.69 13.78
CA GLN A 117 6.94 -22.25 13.65
C GLN A 117 7.02 -20.94 12.87
N LEU A 118 6.19 -20.76 11.84
CA LEU A 118 6.13 -19.53 11.06
C LEU A 118 5.70 -18.32 11.92
N VAL A 119 4.67 -18.48 12.77
CA VAL A 119 4.27 -17.43 13.71
C VAL A 119 5.38 -17.10 14.71
N LYS A 120 6.11 -18.12 15.22
CA LYS A 120 7.25 -17.91 16.12
C LYS A 120 8.38 -17.15 15.44
N VAL A 121 8.74 -17.52 14.21
CA VAL A 121 9.76 -16.79 13.43
C VAL A 121 9.32 -15.33 13.22
N GLN A 122 8.05 -15.10 12.87
CA GLN A 122 7.53 -13.75 12.72
C GLN A 122 7.62 -12.94 14.01
N ALA A 123 7.29 -13.54 15.16
CA ALA A 123 7.37 -12.88 16.45
C ALA A 123 8.81 -12.48 16.81
N ILE A 124 9.77 -13.37 16.53
CA ILE A 124 11.21 -13.08 16.74
C ILE A 124 11.64 -11.92 15.84
N LEU A 125 11.31 -11.95 14.55
CA LEU A 125 11.64 -10.86 13.62
C LEU A 125 11.02 -9.53 14.06
N PHE A 126 9.79 -9.56 14.57
CA PHE A 126 9.12 -8.36 15.08
C PHE A 126 9.81 -7.82 16.33
N TYR A 127 10.22 -8.69 17.25
CA TYR A 127 10.99 -8.27 18.42
C TYR A 127 12.32 -7.62 18.03
N THR A 128 13.07 -8.24 17.12
CA THR A 128 14.32 -7.66 16.60
C THR A 128 14.07 -6.30 15.96
N TYR A 129 13.02 -6.17 15.15
CA TYR A 129 12.62 -4.89 14.56
C TYR A 129 12.35 -3.81 15.60
N MET A 130 11.61 -4.12 16.67
CA MET A 130 11.32 -3.15 17.73
C MET A 130 12.61 -2.67 18.40
N SER A 131 13.51 -3.58 18.76
CA SER A 131 14.79 -3.23 19.38
C SER A 131 15.64 -2.31 18.50
N GLU A 132 15.73 -2.60 17.20
CA GLU A 132 16.47 -1.77 16.24
C GLU A 132 15.84 -0.38 16.07
N VAL A 133 14.49 -0.30 16.06
CA VAL A 133 13.78 0.98 15.96
C VAL A 133 13.96 1.82 17.22
N GLU A 134 13.89 1.21 18.40
CA GLU A 134 14.15 1.88 19.68
C GLU A 134 15.57 2.47 19.70
N GLU A 135 16.57 1.68 19.29
CA GLU A 135 17.95 2.14 19.19
C GLU A 135 18.12 3.25 18.13
N PHE A 136 17.46 3.14 16.97
CA PHE A 136 17.55 4.13 15.91
C PHE A 136 16.95 5.48 16.31
N LEU A 137 15.78 5.47 16.95
CA LEU A 137 15.06 6.68 17.30
C LEU A 137 15.69 7.43 18.49
N LYS A 138 16.50 6.75 19.33
CA LYS A 138 17.23 7.33 20.46
C LYS A 138 16.38 8.28 21.32
N THR A 139 15.14 7.88 21.58
CA THR A 139 14.19 8.71 22.33
C THR A 139 14.21 8.29 23.80
N ASP A 140 14.21 9.28 24.70
CA ASP A 140 14.02 9.04 26.14
C ASP A 140 12.56 8.69 26.51
N ALA A 141 11.64 8.74 25.54
CA ALA A 141 10.24 8.40 25.72
C ALA A 141 9.99 6.91 25.47
N GLU A 142 9.05 6.33 26.22
CA GLU A 142 8.56 4.98 26.00
C GLU A 142 7.91 4.87 24.61
N ILE A 143 8.52 4.10 23.72
CA ILE A 143 8.02 3.87 22.37
C ILE A 143 6.95 2.78 22.43
N LYS A 144 5.74 3.09 21.96
CA LYS A 144 4.64 2.12 21.89
C LYS A 144 4.48 1.63 20.46
N PHE A 145 4.64 0.32 20.27
CA PHE A 145 4.39 -0.35 19.00
C PHE A 145 2.97 -0.88 18.94
N ASN A 146 2.33 -0.76 17.77
CA ASN A 146 1.07 -1.42 17.52
C ASN A 146 1.34 -2.87 17.07
N LEU A 147 0.95 -3.84 17.90
CA LEU A 147 1.16 -5.26 17.59
C LEU A 147 0.17 -5.69 16.50
N PRO A 148 0.65 -6.35 15.43
CA PRO A 148 -0.24 -6.96 14.44
C PRO A 148 -1.17 -8.01 15.07
N ASP A 149 -2.42 -8.04 14.61
CA ASP A 149 -3.44 -9.00 15.08
C ASP A 149 -2.97 -10.46 14.99
N SER A 150 -2.19 -10.77 13.96
CA SER A 150 -1.61 -12.09 13.72
C SER A 150 -0.66 -12.56 14.83
N LEU A 151 0.00 -11.61 15.52
CA LEU A 151 0.90 -11.88 16.64
C LEU A 151 0.17 -11.83 17.99
N MET A 152 -1.02 -11.23 18.04
CA MET A 152 -1.85 -11.13 19.24
C MET A 152 -2.76 -12.34 19.45
N ALA A 153 -3.04 -13.12 18.39
CA ALA A 153 -3.92 -14.29 18.45
C ALA A 153 -3.37 -15.37 19.38
N ARG A 154 -4.18 -15.83 20.36
CA ARG A 154 -3.76 -16.82 21.35
C ARG A 154 -4.34 -18.22 21.08
N PRO A 155 -3.62 -19.30 21.44
CA PRO A 155 -4.19 -20.64 21.44
C PRO A 155 -5.48 -20.70 22.26
N GLY A 156 -6.58 -21.14 21.64
CA GLY A 156 -7.91 -21.19 22.24
C GLY A 156 -8.90 -20.19 21.64
N ASP A 157 -8.43 -19.14 20.97
CA ASP A 157 -9.30 -18.16 20.31
C ASP A 157 -9.74 -18.63 18.91
N GLN A 158 -10.97 -18.29 18.53
CA GLN A 158 -11.49 -18.58 17.19
C GLN A 158 -10.63 -17.94 16.08
N THR A 159 -10.11 -16.74 16.35
CA THR A 159 -9.19 -16.02 15.46
C THR A 159 -7.90 -16.81 15.23
N TYR A 160 -7.34 -17.39 16.29
CA TYR A 160 -6.13 -18.21 16.20
C TYR A 160 -6.39 -19.47 15.36
N SER A 161 -7.47 -20.21 15.64
CA SER A 161 -7.79 -21.42 14.86
C SER A 161 -8.02 -21.12 13.37
N SER A 162 -8.70 -20.02 13.05
CA SER A 162 -8.91 -19.56 11.67
C SER A 162 -7.58 -19.23 10.98
N MET A 163 -6.72 -18.44 11.64
CA MET A 163 -5.40 -18.06 11.15
C MET A 163 -4.53 -19.29 10.87
N MET A 164 -4.43 -20.21 11.84
CA MET A 164 -3.61 -21.42 11.71
C MET A 164 -4.06 -22.30 10.55
N LYS A 165 -5.37 -22.43 10.33
CA LYS A 165 -5.93 -23.15 9.19
C LYS A 165 -5.55 -22.50 7.86
N GLN A 166 -5.60 -21.17 7.79
CA GLN A 166 -5.20 -20.43 6.59
C GLN A 166 -3.70 -20.57 6.30
N LEU A 167 -2.84 -20.38 7.30
CA LEU A 167 -1.39 -20.52 7.14
C LEU A 167 -1.00 -21.94 6.73
N THR A 168 -1.61 -22.95 7.34
CA THR A 168 -1.38 -24.36 6.97
C THR A 168 -1.78 -24.61 5.52
N ARG A 169 -2.90 -24.04 5.06
CA ARG A 169 -3.32 -24.12 3.65
C ARG A 169 -2.30 -23.46 2.72
N ILE A 170 -1.74 -22.31 3.09
CA ILE A 170 -0.73 -21.60 2.29
C ILE A 170 0.55 -22.44 2.17
N LEU A 171 1.02 -22.98 3.29
CA LEU A 171 2.24 -23.79 3.35
C LEU A 171 2.10 -25.12 2.59
N ASN A 172 0.90 -25.70 2.57
CA ASN A 172 0.62 -26.98 1.89
C ASN A 172 0.21 -26.83 0.42
N LYS A 173 -0.01 -25.62 -0.09
CA LYS A 173 -0.22 -25.44 -1.53
C LYS A 173 1.10 -25.73 -2.25
N GLU A 174 1.05 -26.65 -3.21
CA GLU A 174 2.17 -26.87 -4.13
C GLU A 174 2.52 -25.54 -4.82
N PRO A 175 3.82 -25.24 -4.99
CA PRO A 175 4.23 -24.08 -5.77
C PRO A 175 3.65 -24.21 -7.18
N VAL A 176 2.98 -23.17 -7.66
CA VAL A 176 2.58 -23.09 -9.06
C VAL A 176 3.88 -23.15 -9.87
N GLN A 177 4.08 -24.25 -10.59
CA GLN A 177 5.20 -24.36 -11.52
C GLN A 177 4.99 -23.30 -12.62
N LEU A 178 5.66 -22.16 -12.46
CA LEU A 178 5.68 -21.06 -13.43
C LEU A 178 6.75 -21.31 -14.49
N TYR A 179 6.80 -22.49 -15.10
CA TYR A 179 7.52 -22.71 -16.36
C TYR A 179 6.88 -23.89 -17.09
N GLU A 180 6.12 -23.60 -18.13
CA GLU A 180 6.05 -24.39 -19.36
C GLU A 180 5.18 -23.65 -20.38
N SER A 181 5.84 -22.98 -21.34
CA SER A 181 5.49 -22.79 -22.76
C SER A 181 6.48 -21.83 -23.41
#